data_AF-A0A7D5NDT0-F1
#
_entry.id   AF-A0A7D5NDT0-F1
#
_cell.length_a   1.000
_cell.length_b   1.000
_cell.length_c   1.000
_cell.angle_alpha   90.00
_cell.angle_beta   90.00
_cell.angle_gamma   90.00
#
_symmetry.space_group_name_H-M   'P 1'
#
loop_
_entity.id
_entity.type
_entity.pdbx_description
1 polymer ?
#
loop_
_entity_poly.entity_id
_entity_poly.type
_entity_poly.pdbx_seq_one_letter_code
_entity_poly.pdbx_strand_id
1 'polypeptide(L)'
;MDELLNEVQILKEKVKQLKDKMIGEAQTKEWLIRPFFEKLGWDFSNPNDVLPEDDDSTGKRADYAFLVNNSKKLLVEAKSLSNPLTDEKMIKEKINYCNNSGVHFLVITNGELYKVFYTELKGQGSEKLLFGFSLSDNINLNLIQLLSKEALSEDKLLAFAENFKKRKEIQYALENLFANGDIKLVNLINNTIKEKFGHIYPKDVILENLEKIEIKFKDLESTLTVNQVETKNKIPIEVKETDDVKEYKPLKTEWVQSYSLYNKFIERLREKNFDFHITNRKHYLKITKNQETICNIVQHKDFLKFYFTTDYKSILNLIPNELIQSKQIRDVSKIGHWGTADTEFNVKNEKDLDYAIKIFEFVYSTK
;
A
#
# COMPACT_ATOMS: atom_id res chain seq x y z
N MET A 1 13.47 26.45 9.59
CA MET A 1 14.26 25.39 8.91
C MET A 1 15.66 25.30 9.48
N ASP A 2 16.37 26.42 9.66
CA ASP A 2 17.72 26.44 10.23
C ASP A 2 17.81 25.90 11.67
N GLU A 3 16.80 26.18 12.50
CA GLU A 3 16.77 25.63 13.87
C GLU A 3 16.62 24.11 13.90
N LEU A 4 15.81 23.53 13.01
CA LEU A 4 15.64 22.08 12.91
C LEU A 4 16.95 21.44 12.43
N LEU A 5 17.63 22.07 11.47
CA LEU A 5 18.94 21.61 11.01
C LEU A 5 19.97 21.60 12.13
N ASN A 6 20.03 22.68 12.93
CA ASN A 6 20.94 22.76 14.08
C ASN A 6 20.67 21.66 15.11
N GLU A 7 19.40 21.42 15.44
CA GLU A 7 19.07 20.34 16.40
C GLU A 7 19.43 18.97 15.85
N VAL A 8 19.15 18.71 14.58
CA VAL A 8 19.53 17.44 13.94
C VAL A 8 21.05 17.26 13.96
N GLN A 9 21.84 18.33 13.78
CA GLN A 9 23.30 18.26 13.91
C GLN A 9 23.75 17.97 15.34
N ILE A 10 23.10 18.56 16.35
CA ILE A 10 23.38 18.27 17.76
C ILE A 10 23.08 16.79 18.07
N LEU A 11 21.94 16.29 17.61
CA LEU A 11 21.55 14.89 17.78
C LEU A 11 22.48 13.92 17.05
N LYS A 12 22.96 14.29 15.86
CA LYS A 12 23.98 13.52 15.12
C LYS A 12 25.26 13.34 15.93
N GLU A 13 25.76 14.40 16.57
CA GLU A 13 26.96 14.30 17.40
C GLU A 13 26.69 13.48 18.68
N LYS A 14 25.50 13.61 19.28
CA LYS A 14 25.08 12.74 20.40
C LYS A 14 25.03 11.26 20.00
N VAL A 15 24.46 10.94 18.83
CA VAL A 15 24.42 9.56 18.29
C VAL A 15 25.82 8.97 18.20
N LYS A 16 26.80 9.71 17.66
CA LYS A 16 28.20 9.25 17.58
C LYS A 16 28.79 8.96 18.96
N GLN A 17 28.60 9.87 19.93
CA GLN A 17 29.12 9.70 21.29
C GLN A 17 28.48 8.54 22.04
N LEU A 18 27.21 8.25 21.77
CA LEU A 18 26.43 7.22 22.47
C LEU A 18 26.58 5.84 21.83
N LYS A 19 26.95 5.75 20.54
CA LYS A 19 27.19 4.48 19.84
C LYS A 19 28.22 3.60 20.56
N ASP A 20 29.32 4.20 20.99
CA ASP A 20 30.39 3.48 21.70
C ASP A 20 29.97 2.98 23.09
N LYS A 21 28.89 3.55 23.65
CA LYS A 21 28.38 3.20 24.99
C LYS A 21 27.31 2.11 24.98
N MET A 22 26.90 1.64 23.79
CA MET A 22 25.86 0.61 23.61
C MET A 22 24.60 0.85 24.46
N ILE A 23 24.06 2.07 24.39
CA ILE A 23 22.91 2.45 25.21
C ILE A 23 21.67 1.58 24.93
N GLY A 24 20.90 1.32 25.99
CA GLY A 24 19.66 0.54 25.92
C GLY A 24 18.49 1.33 25.32
N GLU A 25 17.35 0.65 25.15
CA GLU A 25 16.13 1.24 24.58
C GLU A 25 15.59 2.43 25.40
N ALA A 26 15.55 2.32 26.73
CA ALA A 26 15.08 3.41 27.60
C ALA A 26 15.96 4.68 27.48
N GLN A 27 17.28 4.50 27.41
CA GLN A 27 18.21 5.61 27.19
C GLN A 27 18.07 6.20 25.79
N THR A 28 17.84 5.35 24.79
CA THR A 28 17.62 5.80 23.39
C THR A 28 16.35 6.64 23.29
N LYS A 29 15.27 6.22 23.95
CA LYS A 29 14.02 6.97 24.09
C LYS A 29 14.26 8.36 24.66
N GLU A 30 14.95 8.43 25.80
CA GLU A 30 15.12 9.68 26.54
C GLU A 30 16.13 10.64 25.91
N TRP A 31 17.27 10.14 25.43
CA TRP A 31 18.40 10.99 25.04
C TRP A 31 18.43 11.34 23.55
N LEU A 32 17.72 10.58 22.70
CA LEU A 32 17.75 10.74 21.25
C LEU A 32 16.34 10.97 20.67
N ILE A 33 15.39 10.09 20.98
CA ILE A 33 14.05 10.12 20.36
C ILE A 33 13.20 11.27 20.90
N ARG A 34 13.12 11.43 22.23
CA ARG A 34 12.34 12.51 22.85
C ARG A 34 12.82 13.90 22.37
N PRO A 35 14.11 14.27 22.46
CA PRO A 35 14.56 15.59 22.01
C PRO A 35 14.31 15.85 20.53
N PHE A 36 14.41 14.81 19.69
CA PHE A 36 14.07 14.90 18.26
C PHE A 36 12.61 15.31 18.04
N PHE A 37 11.68 14.61 18.68
CA PHE A 37 10.26 14.91 18.54
C PHE A 37 9.83 16.19 19.26
N GLU A 38 10.46 16.57 20.38
CA GLU A 38 10.26 17.87 21.02
C GLU A 38 10.60 19.01 20.07
N LYS A 39 11.70 18.92 19.31
CA LYS A 39 12.03 19.93 18.32
C LYS A 39 11.04 19.99 17.16
N LEU A 40 10.36 18.88 16.87
CA LEU A 40 9.28 18.78 15.90
C LEU A 40 7.93 19.31 16.43
N GLY A 41 7.92 19.90 17.63
CA GLY A 41 6.77 20.57 18.22
C GLY A 41 5.87 19.66 19.03
N TRP A 42 6.36 18.48 19.43
CA TRP A 42 5.62 17.54 20.29
C TRP A 42 5.96 17.77 21.76
N ASP A 43 4.94 17.88 22.61
CA ASP A 43 5.13 18.03 24.04
C ASP A 43 4.90 16.69 24.76
N PHE A 44 5.98 16.07 25.25
CA PHE A 44 5.91 14.81 25.98
C PHE A 44 5.39 14.95 27.41
N SER A 45 5.21 16.17 27.91
CA SER A 45 4.56 16.45 29.20
C SER A 45 3.04 16.60 29.06
N ASN A 46 2.54 16.76 27.83
CA ASN A 46 1.12 16.91 27.54
C ASN A 46 0.53 15.58 27.00
N PRO A 47 -0.35 14.90 27.76
CA PRO A 47 -0.95 13.63 27.34
C PRO A 47 -1.89 13.76 26.14
N ASN A 48 -2.32 14.97 25.78
CA ASN A 48 -3.10 15.22 24.56
C ASN A 48 -2.23 15.38 23.30
N ASP A 49 -0.90 15.43 23.47
CA ASP A 49 0.07 15.50 22.39
C ASP A 49 0.84 14.18 22.27
N VAL A 50 1.38 13.66 23.36
CA VAL A 50 2.11 12.39 23.39
C VAL A 50 1.67 11.54 24.57
N LEU A 51 1.16 10.35 24.27
CA LEU A 51 0.82 9.34 25.25
C LEU A 51 1.92 8.26 25.28
N PRO A 52 2.73 8.18 26.34
CA PRO A 52 3.69 7.09 26.51
C PRO A 52 2.98 5.78 26.86
N GLU A 53 3.57 4.66 26.45
CA GLU A 53 3.07 3.30 26.75
C GLU A 53 1.59 3.13 26.38
N ASP A 54 1.26 3.42 25.12
CA ASP A 54 -0.11 3.36 24.62
C ASP A 54 -0.56 1.90 24.46
N ASP A 55 -1.49 1.47 25.31
CA ASP A 55 -2.02 0.11 25.34
C ASP A 55 -3.31 -0.01 24.53
N ASP A 56 -3.46 -1.06 23.73
CA ASP A 56 -4.81 -1.47 23.28
C ASP A 56 -5.50 -2.39 24.29
N SER A 57 -6.79 -2.65 24.03
CA SER A 57 -7.62 -3.59 24.79
C SER A 57 -7.13 -5.04 24.76
N THR A 58 -6.09 -5.35 23.98
CA THR A 58 -5.46 -6.67 23.88
C THR A 58 -4.09 -6.75 24.57
N GLY A 59 -3.65 -5.66 25.22
CA GLY A 59 -2.39 -5.57 25.94
C GLY A 59 -1.16 -5.36 25.06
N LYS A 60 -1.34 -5.08 23.76
CA LYS A 60 -0.25 -4.69 22.86
C LYS A 60 0.01 -3.19 22.99
N ARG A 61 1.29 -2.83 22.97
CA ARG A 61 1.72 -1.47 23.33
C ARG A 61 2.65 -0.89 22.27
N ALA A 62 2.50 0.39 21.94
CA ALA A 62 3.54 1.18 21.31
C ALA A 62 4.28 1.99 22.40
N ASP A 63 5.55 2.34 22.17
CA ASP A 63 6.28 3.17 23.14
C ASP A 63 5.65 4.57 23.28
N TYR A 64 5.18 5.13 22.17
CA TYR A 64 4.46 6.39 22.15
C TYR A 64 3.33 6.39 21.12
N ALA A 65 2.21 7.01 21.49
CA ALA A 65 1.21 7.49 20.55
C ALA A 65 1.24 9.01 20.48
N PHE A 66 1.21 9.54 19.27
CA PHE A 66 1.26 10.96 18.96
C PHE A 66 -0.13 11.41 18.53
N LEU A 67 -0.69 12.39 19.24
CA LEU A 67 -2.09 12.80 19.15
C LEU A 67 -2.22 14.21 18.58
N VAL A 68 -3.20 14.39 17.71
CA VAL A 68 -3.66 15.72 17.29
C VAL A 68 -5.16 15.77 17.51
N ASN A 69 -5.65 16.81 18.19
CA ASN A 69 -7.07 16.97 18.51
C ASN A 69 -7.68 15.71 19.16
N ASN A 70 -6.94 15.11 20.11
CA ASN A 70 -7.28 13.85 20.80
C ASN A 70 -7.43 12.61 19.92
N SER A 71 -6.98 12.66 18.66
CA SER A 71 -6.92 11.51 17.76
C SER A 71 -5.47 11.06 17.59
N LYS A 72 -5.21 9.75 17.74
CA LYS A 72 -3.90 9.15 17.44
C LYS A 72 -3.62 9.31 15.94
N LYS A 73 -2.51 9.94 15.59
CA LYS A 73 -2.10 10.18 14.19
C LYS A 73 -0.85 9.40 13.80
N LEU A 74 0.02 9.12 14.76
CA LEU A 74 1.27 8.41 14.55
C LEU A 74 1.60 7.57 15.78
N LEU A 75 2.08 6.35 15.55
CA LEU A 75 2.66 5.50 16.60
C LEU A 75 4.17 5.45 16.44
N VAL A 76 4.90 5.42 17.54
CA VAL A 76 6.37 5.32 17.55
C VAL A 76 6.79 4.12 18.39
N GLU A 77 7.63 3.29 17.79
CA GLU A 77 8.30 2.16 18.42
C GLU A 77 9.81 2.45 18.49
N ALA A 78 10.35 2.41 19.70
CA ALA A 78 11.76 2.59 19.96
C ALA A 78 12.49 1.25 20.01
N LYS A 79 13.79 1.28 19.71
CA LYS A 79 14.74 0.18 19.94
C LYS A 79 16.03 0.75 20.50
N SER A 80 16.91 -0.12 21.01
CA SER A 80 18.27 0.29 21.39
C SER A 80 19.02 0.87 20.20
N LEU A 81 19.93 1.82 20.44
CA LEU A 81 20.74 2.48 19.41
C LEU A 81 21.47 1.51 18.48
N SER A 82 21.86 0.33 18.97
CA SER A 82 22.54 -0.72 18.19
C SER A 82 21.62 -1.55 17.29
N ASN A 83 20.30 -1.41 17.39
CA ASN A 83 19.34 -2.23 16.65
C ASN A 83 19.23 -1.77 15.18
N PRO A 84 19.31 -2.67 14.18
CA PRO A 84 19.26 -2.30 12.76
C PRO A 84 17.83 -2.06 12.22
N LEU A 85 16.79 -2.29 13.02
CA LEU A 85 15.38 -2.09 12.67
C LEU A 85 14.90 -2.99 11.52
N THR A 86 15.39 -4.24 11.44
CA THR A 86 15.10 -5.18 10.33
C THR A 86 14.24 -6.38 10.74
N ASP A 87 13.73 -6.41 11.98
CA ASP A 87 12.88 -7.51 12.45
C ASP A 87 11.48 -7.45 11.81
N GLU A 88 11.29 -8.21 10.74
CA GLU A 88 10.02 -8.32 10.01
C GLU A 88 8.84 -8.75 10.88
N LYS A 89 9.07 -9.61 11.89
CA LYS A 89 7.99 -10.09 12.76
C LYS A 89 7.46 -8.93 13.60
N MET A 90 8.37 -8.16 14.19
CA MET A 90 8.04 -6.96 14.97
C MET A 90 7.37 -5.90 14.08
N ILE A 91 7.91 -5.63 12.89
CA ILE A 91 7.33 -4.65 11.95
C ILE A 91 5.89 -5.03 11.61
N LYS A 92 5.63 -6.30 11.25
CA LYS A 92 4.28 -6.79 10.95
C LYS A 92 3.34 -6.67 12.15
N GLU A 93 3.83 -6.99 13.34
CA GLU A 93 3.04 -6.88 14.56
C GLU A 93 2.63 -5.43 14.85
N LYS A 94 3.56 -4.48 14.76
CA LYS A 94 3.29 -3.06 15.02
C LYS A 94 2.41 -2.44 13.94
N ILE A 95 2.55 -2.84 12.67
CA ILE A 95 1.62 -2.44 11.60
C ILE A 95 0.20 -2.96 11.89
N ASN A 96 0.05 -4.19 12.37
CA ASN A 96 -1.26 -4.73 12.72
C ASN A 96 -1.88 -3.98 13.91
N TYR A 97 -1.07 -3.62 14.90
CA TYR A 97 -1.51 -2.77 16.01
C TYR A 97 -2.02 -1.40 15.53
N CYS A 98 -1.31 -0.76 14.59
CA CYS A 98 -1.76 0.49 13.97
C CYS A 98 -3.14 0.31 13.30
N ASN A 99 -3.32 -0.75 12.50
CA ASN A 99 -4.59 -1.03 11.83
C ASN A 99 -5.74 -1.23 12.83
N ASN A 100 -5.50 -1.98 13.91
CA ASN A 100 -6.50 -2.21 14.96
C ASN A 100 -6.86 -0.93 15.72
N SER A 101 -5.90 -0.02 15.86
CA SER A 101 -6.05 1.26 16.55
C SER A 101 -6.54 2.40 15.64
N GLY A 102 -6.78 2.12 14.35
CA GLY A 102 -7.19 3.14 13.38
C GLY A 102 -6.11 4.18 13.05
N VAL A 103 -4.83 3.85 13.27
CA VAL A 103 -3.70 4.76 13.02
C VAL A 103 -3.03 4.42 11.69
N HIS A 104 -2.77 5.44 10.88
CA HIS A 104 -2.23 5.28 9.52
C HIS A 104 -0.70 5.14 9.48
N PHE A 105 0.01 5.68 10.48
CA PHE A 105 1.47 5.79 10.45
C PHE A 105 2.13 5.10 11.64
N LEU A 106 3.25 4.45 11.33
CA LEU A 106 4.18 3.87 12.30
C LEU A 106 5.57 4.40 12.03
N VAL A 107 6.26 4.87 13.07
CA VAL A 107 7.70 5.11 13.06
C VAL A 107 8.36 4.03 13.89
N ILE A 108 9.35 3.35 13.32
CA ILE A 108 10.27 2.49 14.05
C ILE A 108 11.63 3.18 14.04
N THR A 109 12.23 3.37 15.21
CA THR A 109 13.49 4.10 15.33
C THR A 109 14.41 3.59 16.44
N ASN A 110 15.72 3.75 16.24
CA ASN A 110 16.75 3.57 17.26
C ASN A 110 17.41 4.91 17.65
N GLY A 111 16.75 6.04 17.36
CA GLY A 111 17.27 7.39 17.59
C GLY A 111 18.22 7.91 16.50
N GLU A 112 18.88 7.04 15.73
CA GLU A 112 19.69 7.42 14.56
C GLU A 112 18.93 7.22 13.25
N LEU A 113 18.39 6.01 13.06
CA LEU A 113 17.62 5.59 11.90
C LEU A 113 16.13 5.70 12.21
N TYR A 114 15.37 6.26 11.29
CA TYR A 114 13.93 6.40 11.36
C TYR A 114 13.31 5.74 10.13
N LYS A 115 12.44 4.76 10.34
CA LYS A 115 11.66 4.11 9.28
C LYS A 115 10.19 4.44 9.46
N VAL A 116 9.62 5.15 8.50
CA VAL A 116 8.23 5.59 8.49
C VAL A 116 7.44 4.65 7.60
N PHE A 117 6.41 4.01 8.16
CA PHE A 117 5.54 3.08 7.47
C PHE A 117 4.16 3.69 7.28
N TYR A 118 3.57 3.43 6.12
CA TYR A 118 2.18 3.77 5.86
C TYR A 118 1.34 2.50 5.76
N THR A 119 0.41 2.32 6.69
CA THR A 119 -0.32 1.06 6.85
C THR A 119 -1.20 0.71 5.65
N GLU A 120 -1.59 1.69 4.83
CA GLU A 120 -2.39 1.45 3.63
C GLU A 120 -1.58 1.12 2.38
N LEU A 121 -0.25 1.12 2.43
CA LEU A 121 0.56 0.57 1.35
C LEU A 121 0.27 -0.93 1.19
N LYS A 122 0.34 -1.40 -0.07
CA LYS A 122 0.23 -2.82 -0.39
C LYS A 122 1.47 -3.57 0.12
N GLY A 123 1.30 -4.86 0.39
CA GLY A 123 2.36 -5.71 0.92
C GLY A 123 2.29 -5.93 2.43
N GLN A 124 3.34 -6.53 2.99
CA GLN A 124 3.47 -6.81 4.41
C GLN A 124 4.81 -6.32 4.97
N GLY A 125 4.86 -6.03 6.26
CA GLY A 125 6.12 -5.72 6.95
C GLY A 125 6.86 -4.57 6.27
N SER A 126 8.12 -4.80 5.91
CA SER A 126 8.96 -3.80 5.24
C SER A 126 8.46 -3.30 3.88
N GLU A 127 7.59 -4.03 3.19
CA GLU A 127 6.99 -3.59 1.92
C GLU A 127 6.10 -2.34 2.10
N LYS A 128 5.65 -2.08 3.35
CA LYS A 128 4.89 -0.88 3.70
C LYS A 128 5.75 0.31 4.13
N LEU A 129 7.08 0.22 3.94
CA LEU A 129 7.97 1.35 4.19
C LEU A 129 7.63 2.49 3.22
N LEU A 130 7.30 3.65 3.78
CA LEU A 130 7.04 4.86 3.02
C LEU A 130 8.34 5.58 2.72
N PHE A 131 9.13 5.85 3.76
CA PHE A 131 10.48 6.38 3.65
C PHE A 131 11.30 6.09 4.90
N GLY A 132 12.63 6.19 4.78
CA GLY A 132 13.51 6.18 5.93
C GLY A 132 14.60 7.24 5.81
N PHE A 133 15.12 7.67 6.95
CA PHE A 133 16.24 8.60 7.02
C PHE A 133 17.12 8.30 8.22
N SER A 134 18.39 8.68 8.12
CA SER A 134 19.41 8.55 9.15
C SER A 134 19.91 9.94 9.53
N LEU A 135 19.97 10.25 10.83
CA LEU A 135 20.53 11.53 11.31
C LEU A 135 22.04 11.62 11.03
N SER A 136 22.70 10.48 10.83
CA SER A 136 24.14 10.41 10.54
C SER A 136 24.49 10.62 9.07
N ASP A 137 23.52 10.48 8.16
CA ASP A 137 23.72 10.55 6.71
C ASP A 137 23.21 11.88 6.12
N ASN A 138 22.99 11.93 4.80
CA ASN A 138 22.41 13.09 4.13
C ASN A 138 20.95 13.27 4.57
N ILE A 139 20.72 14.31 5.39
CA ILE A 139 19.42 14.63 5.95
C ILE A 139 18.54 15.32 4.91
N ASN A 140 17.34 14.76 4.67
CA ASN A 140 16.28 15.46 3.98
C ASN A 140 15.33 16.10 5.00
N LEU A 141 15.54 17.40 5.26
CA LEU A 141 14.73 18.16 6.23
C LEU A 141 13.25 18.17 5.87
N ASN A 142 12.89 18.11 4.59
CA ASN A 142 11.48 18.10 4.18
C ASN A 142 10.76 16.84 4.66
N LEU A 143 11.43 15.67 4.60
CA LEU A 143 10.86 14.42 5.12
C LEU A 143 10.75 14.43 6.64
N ILE A 144 11.75 15.00 7.33
CA ILE A 144 11.73 15.15 8.79
C ILE A 144 10.56 16.07 9.20
N GLN A 145 10.35 17.18 8.49
CA GLN A 145 9.27 18.12 8.77
C GLN A 145 7.89 17.46 8.66
N LEU A 146 7.72 16.42 7.83
CA LEU A 146 6.46 15.66 7.75
C LEU A 146 6.11 14.95 9.07
N LEU A 147 7.06 14.77 9.99
CA LEU A 147 6.82 14.20 11.32
C LEU A 147 6.52 15.26 12.39
N SER A 148 6.48 16.55 12.03
CA SER A 148 6.12 17.63 12.94
C SER A 148 4.65 17.62 13.33
N LYS A 149 4.36 18.12 14.54
CA LYS A 149 2.98 18.25 15.03
C LYS A 149 2.12 19.06 14.07
N GLU A 150 2.66 20.17 13.55
CA GLU A 150 2.02 21.01 12.55
C GLU A 150 1.70 20.23 11.27
N ALA A 151 2.68 19.51 10.71
CA ALA A 151 2.48 18.73 9.49
C ALA A 151 1.46 17.59 9.66
N LEU A 152 1.42 16.93 10.82
CA LEU A 152 0.41 15.92 11.12
C LEU A 152 -0.97 16.54 11.36
N SER A 153 -1.04 17.77 11.87
CA SER A 153 -2.29 18.50 12.08
C SER A 153 -2.93 18.95 10.78
N GLU A 154 -2.11 19.26 9.78
CA GLU A 154 -2.52 19.66 8.43
C GLU A 154 -2.59 18.45 7.47
N ASP A 155 -2.49 17.23 7.97
CA ASP A 155 -2.50 15.98 7.20
C ASP A 155 -1.47 15.93 6.05
N LYS A 156 -0.38 16.71 6.13
CA LYS A 156 0.69 16.77 5.12
C LYS A 156 1.38 15.43 4.92
N LEU A 157 1.64 14.68 5.99
CA LEU A 157 2.19 13.32 5.92
C LEU A 157 1.24 12.35 5.20
N LEU A 158 -0.07 12.50 5.43
CA LEU A 158 -1.10 11.69 4.77
C LEU A 158 -1.17 11.99 3.27
N ALA A 159 -1.22 13.26 2.90
CA ALA A 159 -1.18 13.68 1.51
C ALA A 159 0.10 13.18 0.79
N PHE A 160 1.25 13.28 1.46
CA PHE A 160 2.52 12.75 0.96
C PHE A 160 2.44 11.23 0.72
N ALA A 161 1.91 10.47 1.69
CA ALA A 161 1.81 9.03 1.64
C ALA A 161 0.84 8.54 0.54
N GLU A 162 -0.31 9.19 0.39
CA GLU A 162 -1.27 8.89 -0.68
C GLU A 162 -0.68 9.18 -2.07
N ASN A 163 0.08 10.25 -2.23
CA ASN A 163 0.76 10.54 -3.50
C ASN A 163 1.91 9.55 -3.77
N PHE A 164 2.64 9.12 -2.74
CA PHE A 164 3.61 8.04 -2.87
C PHE A 164 2.95 6.73 -3.33
N LYS A 165 1.83 6.35 -2.72
CA LYS A 165 1.05 5.16 -3.08
C LYS A 165 0.59 5.21 -4.54
N LYS A 166 -0.03 6.32 -4.97
CA LYS A 166 -0.44 6.52 -6.38
C LYS A 166 0.75 6.36 -7.33
N ARG A 167 1.91 6.95 -6.99
CA ARG A 167 3.14 6.81 -7.80
C ARG A 167 3.61 5.36 -7.89
N LYS A 168 3.61 4.61 -6.79
CA LYS A 168 3.97 3.18 -6.78
C LYS A 168 3.01 2.35 -7.64
N GLU A 169 1.72 2.65 -7.60
CA GLU A 169 0.71 1.98 -8.44
C GLU A 169 0.93 2.29 -9.93
N ILE A 170 1.24 3.54 -10.30
CA ILE A 170 1.58 3.93 -11.67
C ILE A 170 2.89 3.26 -12.11
N GLN A 171 3.91 3.26 -11.24
CA GLN A 171 5.20 2.60 -11.49
C GLN A 171 4.98 1.13 -11.86
N TYR A 172 4.24 0.41 -11.01
CA TYR A 172 3.91 -0.99 -11.23
C TYR A 172 3.15 -1.19 -12.55
N ALA A 173 2.18 -0.33 -12.86
CA ALA A 173 1.42 -0.45 -14.10
C ALA A 173 2.32 -0.31 -15.34
N LEU A 174 3.22 0.67 -15.34
CA LEU A 174 4.14 0.90 -16.46
C LEU A 174 5.19 -0.20 -16.59
N GLU A 175 5.78 -0.66 -15.48
CA GLU A 175 6.72 -1.80 -15.47
C GLU A 175 6.06 -3.07 -16.03
N ASN A 176 4.81 -3.33 -15.67
CA ASN A 176 4.06 -4.45 -16.24
C ASN A 176 3.75 -4.28 -17.72
N LEU A 177 3.48 -3.06 -18.19
CA LEU A 177 3.27 -2.78 -19.62
C LEU A 177 4.55 -3.06 -20.42
N PHE A 178 5.72 -2.73 -19.85
CA PHE A 178 7.01 -2.95 -20.47
C PHE A 178 7.41 -4.42 -20.47
N ALA A 179 7.22 -5.13 -19.35
CA ALA A 179 7.57 -6.54 -19.22
C ALA A 179 6.65 -7.49 -20.00
N ASN A 180 5.34 -7.22 -20.08
CA ASN A 180 4.38 -8.13 -20.71
C ASN A 180 4.11 -7.82 -22.20
N GLY A 181 4.67 -6.73 -22.71
CA GLY A 181 4.70 -6.44 -24.15
C GLY A 181 3.36 -6.21 -24.83
N ASP A 182 2.64 -5.14 -24.43
CA ASP A 182 1.38 -4.75 -25.05
C ASP A 182 1.56 -4.41 -26.55
N ILE A 183 0.83 -5.10 -27.42
CA ILE A 183 0.85 -4.88 -28.88
C ILE A 183 0.51 -3.43 -29.23
N LYS A 184 -0.40 -2.79 -28.51
CA LYS A 184 -0.75 -1.37 -28.72
C LYS A 184 0.43 -0.47 -28.41
N LEU A 185 1.17 -0.76 -27.34
CA LEU A 185 2.37 -0.02 -26.98
C LEU A 185 3.47 -0.23 -28.02
N VAL A 186 3.71 -1.47 -28.46
CA VAL A 186 4.66 -1.79 -29.53
C VAL A 186 4.31 -1.04 -30.82
N ASN A 187 3.03 -1.03 -31.20
CA ASN A 187 2.56 -0.33 -32.40
C ASN A 187 2.71 1.19 -32.24
N LEU A 188 2.40 1.75 -31.06
CA LEU A 188 2.59 3.17 -30.78
C LEU A 188 4.06 3.58 -30.88
N ILE A 189 4.96 2.77 -30.33
CA ILE A 189 6.41 2.96 -30.43
C ILE A 189 6.83 2.93 -31.90
N ASN A 190 6.44 1.90 -32.65
CA ASN A 190 6.78 1.77 -34.06
C ASN A 190 6.22 2.89 -34.94
N ASN A 191 5.00 3.37 -34.68
CA ASN A 191 4.44 4.52 -35.39
C ASN A 191 5.30 5.77 -35.15
N THR A 192 5.69 6.01 -33.88
CA THR A 192 6.55 7.14 -33.50
C THR A 192 7.94 7.04 -34.16
N ILE A 193 8.52 5.83 -34.20
CA ILE A 193 9.82 5.58 -34.86
C ILE A 193 9.71 5.80 -36.37
N LYS A 194 8.63 5.34 -37.00
CA LYS A 194 8.39 5.52 -38.43
C LYS A 194 8.24 6.99 -38.79
N GLU A 195 7.47 7.75 -38.00
CA GLU A 195 7.27 9.19 -38.21
C GLU A 195 8.59 9.97 -38.08
N LYS A 196 9.45 9.60 -37.12
CA LYS A 196 10.70 10.33 -36.85
C LYS A 196 11.91 9.84 -37.67
N PHE A 197 12.00 8.56 -37.96
CA PHE A 197 13.18 7.90 -38.52
C PHE A 197 12.93 7.08 -39.79
N GLY A 198 11.68 7.00 -40.28
CA GLY A 198 11.35 6.38 -41.57
C GLY A 198 11.34 4.85 -41.62
N HIS A 199 11.52 4.16 -40.49
CA HIS A 199 11.56 2.70 -40.41
C HIS A 199 10.79 2.15 -39.20
N ILE A 200 10.66 0.83 -39.10
CA ILE A 200 10.06 0.12 -37.97
C ILE A 200 11.00 -0.99 -37.49
N TYR A 201 10.87 -1.40 -36.22
CA TYR A 201 11.55 -2.57 -35.68
C TYR A 201 10.61 -3.77 -35.56
N PRO A 202 11.15 -5.01 -35.66
CA PRO A 202 10.44 -6.21 -35.25
C PRO A 202 9.92 -6.10 -33.80
N LYS A 203 8.80 -6.75 -33.52
CA LYS A 203 8.14 -6.70 -32.19
C LYS A 203 9.08 -7.15 -31.07
N ASP A 204 9.79 -8.25 -31.27
CA ASP A 204 10.75 -8.85 -30.35
C ASP A 204 11.87 -7.86 -29.96
N VAL A 205 12.40 -7.10 -30.91
CA VAL A 205 13.42 -6.07 -30.64
C VAL A 205 12.88 -4.98 -29.71
N ILE A 206 11.63 -4.56 -29.90
CA ILE A 206 11.00 -3.54 -29.03
C ILE A 206 10.78 -4.12 -27.63
N LEU A 207 10.26 -5.33 -27.52
CA LEU A 207 10.00 -5.97 -26.23
C LEU A 207 11.27 -6.17 -25.41
N GLU A 208 12.35 -6.67 -26.02
CA GLU A 208 13.63 -6.85 -25.36
C GLU A 208 14.20 -5.54 -24.79
N ASN A 209 13.96 -4.42 -25.46
CA ASN A 209 14.41 -3.11 -24.98
C ASN A 209 13.46 -2.49 -23.94
N LEU A 210 12.15 -2.77 -24.01
CA LEU A 210 11.19 -2.34 -22.99
C LEU A 210 11.47 -3.01 -21.65
N GLU A 211 11.80 -4.30 -21.63
CA GLU A 211 12.14 -5.05 -20.41
C GLU A 211 13.35 -4.46 -19.65
N LYS A 212 14.21 -3.71 -20.35
CA LYS A 212 15.41 -3.09 -19.78
C LYS A 212 15.14 -1.70 -19.17
N ILE A 213 13.92 -1.19 -19.25
CA ILE A 213 13.57 0.14 -18.75
C ILE A 213 13.25 0.07 -17.24
N GLU A 214 13.99 0.84 -16.46
CA GLU A 214 13.68 1.12 -15.06
C GLU A 214 12.95 2.45 -14.93
N ILE A 215 11.84 2.50 -14.19
CA ILE A 215 11.02 3.70 -14.02
C ILE A 215 11.32 4.34 -12.68
N LYS A 216 11.89 5.54 -12.72
CA LYS A 216 12.15 6.36 -11.52
C LYS A 216 11.35 7.65 -11.56
N PHE A 217 10.67 7.93 -10.45
CA PHE A 217 10.01 9.22 -10.22
C PHE A 217 11.00 10.17 -9.55
N LYS A 218 11.16 11.37 -10.13
CA LYS A 218 12.14 12.39 -9.68
C LYS A 218 12.04 12.73 -8.19
N ASP A 219 10.86 12.63 -7.59
CA ASP A 219 10.64 13.01 -6.18
C ASP A 219 10.98 11.89 -5.19
N LEU A 220 11.05 10.63 -5.65
CA LEU A 220 11.15 9.44 -4.80
C LEU A 220 12.60 9.11 -4.41
N GLU A 221 13.59 9.62 -5.14
CA GLU A 221 15.00 9.30 -4.91
C GLU A 221 15.53 9.81 -3.57
N SER A 222 14.81 10.71 -2.90
CA SER A 222 15.16 11.15 -1.55
C SER A 222 14.58 10.29 -0.42
N THR A 223 13.76 9.27 -0.75
CA THR A 223 13.02 8.44 0.22
C THR A 223 13.46 6.98 0.31
N LEU A 224 14.34 6.50 -0.58
CA LEU A 224 14.61 5.06 -0.73
C LEU A 224 16.06 4.60 -0.51
N THR A 225 17.02 5.47 -0.15
CA THR A 225 18.38 5.01 0.21
C THR A 225 18.51 4.75 1.71
N VAL A 226 17.85 3.70 2.21
CA VAL A 226 18.30 2.98 3.42
C VAL A 226 18.88 1.60 3.05
N ASN A 227 18.96 1.25 1.76
CA ASN A 227 19.71 0.08 1.33
C ASN A 227 20.94 0.51 0.52
N GLN A 228 22.10 0.28 1.14
CA GLN A 228 23.48 0.28 0.62
C GLN A 228 24.29 1.59 0.70
N VAL A 229 25.51 1.38 1.17
CA VAL A 229 26.66 2.28 1.32
C VAL A 229 27.09 2.91 -0.03
N GLU A 230 27.66 4.13 0.02
CA GLU A 230 28.45 4.91 -0.99
C GLU A 230 27.82 6.12 -1.77
N THR A 231 28.19 7.33 -1.28
CA THR A 231 28.63 8.61 -1.91
C THR A 231 27.92 9.42 -3.04
N LYS A 232 27.56 10.67 -2.66
CA LYS A 232 27.79 12.03 -3.26
C LYS A 232 26.86 12.69 -4.32
N ASN A 233 26.28 13.82 -3.87
CA ASN A 233 26.08 15.17 -4.46
C ASN A 233 24.73 15.64 -5.12
N LYS A 234 24.32 16.86 -4.69
CA LYS A 234 23.07 17.71 -4.81
C LYS A 234 22.70 18.21 -6.25
N ILE A 235 21.50 18.75 -6.60
CA ILE A 235 20.77 20.05 -6.31
C ILE A 235 19.34 20.04 -7.01
N PRO A 236 18.30 20.84 -6.61
CA PRO A 236 16.84 20.61 -6.80
C PRO A 236 16.06 21.53 -7.80
N ILE A 237 14.71 21.39 -7.95
CA ILE A 237 13.64 22.47 -8.03
C ILE A 237 12.19 21.95 -8.37
N GLU A 238 11.21 22.40 -7.54
CA GLU A 238 9.74 22.75 -7.60
C GLU A 238 8.60 21.97 -8.34
N VAL A 239 7.44 21.83 -7.65
CA VAL A 239 6.12 21.31 -8.12
C VAL A 239 4.94 22.15 -7.56
N LYS A 240 3.80 22.22 -8.28
CA LYS A 240 2.49 22.80 -7.87
C LYS A 240 1.34 21.76 -7.82
N GLU A 241 0.28 22.05 -7.03
CA GLU A 241 -0.80 21.21 -6.42
C GLU A 241 -2.05 20.80 -7.28
N THR A 242 -3.01 20.10 -6.63
CA THR A 242 -4.03 19.08 -7.04
C THR A 242 -5.50 19.34 -6.58
N ASP A 243 -6.50 18.51 -7.00
CA ASP A 243 -7.94 18.44 -6.53
C ASP A 243 -8.56 16.97 -6.38
N ASP A 244 -9.75 16.82 -5.71
CA ASP A 244 -10.49 15.74 -4.92
C ASP A 244 -11.07 14.36 -5.50
N VAL A 245 -11.63 13.42 -4.66
CA VAL A 245 -12.07 11.98 -4.95
C VAL A 245 -13.57 11.57 -4.61
N LYS A 246 -14.20 10.59 -5.36
CA LYS A 246 -15.61 10.04 -5.27
C LYS A 246 -15.75 8.49 -4.97
N GLU A 247 -16.94 7.98 -4.54
CA GLU A 247 -17.32 6.55 -4.24
C GLU A 247 -17.56 5.61 -5.47
N TYR A 248 -17.41 4.27 -5.31
CA TYR A 248 -17.56 3.25 -6.40
C TYR A 248 -19.02 2.84 -6.69
N LYS A 249 -19.37 2.86 -7.98
CA LYS A 249 -20.62 2.30 -8.51
C LYS A 249 -20.31 1.57 -9.83
N PRO A 250 -20.99 0.45 -10.14
CA PRO A 250 -20.83 -0.17 -11.45
C PRO A 250 -21.12 0.83 -12.56
N LEU A 251 -20.18 0.94 -13.49
CA LEU A 251 -20.17 1.88 -14.59
C LEU A 251 -21.08 1.34 -15.70
N LYS A 252 -22.31 1.88 -15.74
CA LYS A 252 -23.36 1.51 -16.70
C LYS A 252 -22.99 1.87 -18.15
N THR A 253 -22.29 2.98 -18.35
CA THR A 253 -22.03 3.57 -19.68
C THR A 253 -20.65 3.22 -20.25
N GLU A 254 -19.67 2.96 -19.39
CA GLU A 254 -18.28 2.76 -19.81
C GLU A 254 -17.93 1.28 -20.01
N TRP A 255 -18.47 0.40 -19.16
CA TRP A 255 -18.17 -1.03 -19.14
C TRP A 255 -19.45 -1.86 -19.33
N VAL A 256 -20.15 -1.58 -20.44
CA VAL A 256 -21.51 -2.08 -20.72
C VAL A 256 -21.62 -3.61 -20.64
N GLN A 257 -20.63 -4.36 -21.14
CA GLN A 257 -20.65 -5.83 -21.15
C GLN A 257 -20.61 -6.41 -19.73
N SER A 258 -19.67 -5.97 -18.90
CA SER A 258 -19.55 -6.44 -17.52
C SER A 258 -20.68 -5.91 -16.64
N TYR A 259 -21.25 -4.74 -16.96
CA TYR A 259 -22.48 -4.25 -16.33
C TYR A 259 -23.67 -5.16 -16.66
N SER A 260 -23.81 -5.59 -17.91
CA SER A 260 -24.83 -6.56 -18.32
C SER A 260 -24.66 -7.91 -17.63
N LEU A 261 -23.43 -8.41 -17.50
CA LEU A 261 -23.15 -9.66 -16.80
C LEU A 261 -23.47 -9.53 -15.31
N TYR A 262 -23.19 -8.38 -14.69
CA TYR A 262 -23.54 -8.11 -13.30
C TYR A 262 -25.05 -8.13 -13.08
N ASN A 263 -25.83 -7.46 -13.93
CA ASN A 263 -27.29 -7.46 -13.80
C ASN A 263 -27.86 -8.87 -13.96
N LYS A 264 -27.41 -9.62 -14.98
CA LYS A 264 -27.83 -11.02 -15.20
C LYS A 264 -27.45 -11.93 -14.04
N PHE A 265 -26.29 -11.72 -13.42
CA PHE A 265 -25.89 -12.44 -12.21
C PHE A 265 -26.89 -12.23 -11.08
N ILE A 266 -27.18 -10.96 -10.74
CA ILE A 266 -28.09 -10.60 -9.65
C ILE A 266 -29.53 -11.08 -9.92
N GLU A 267 -29.98 -11.01 -11.17
CA GLU A 267 -31.29 -11.52 -11.59
C GLU A 267 -31.41 -13.04 -11.34
N ARG A 268 -30.44 -13.82 -11.81
CA ARG A 268 -30.42 -15.28 -11.61
C ARG A 268 -30.34 -15.70 -10.14
N LEU A 269 -29.65 -14.92 -9.29
CA LEU A 269 -29.64 -15.17 -7.86
C LEU A 269 -31.03 -14.97 -7.23
N ARG A 270 -31.77 -13.95 -7.68
CA ARG A 270 -33.13 -13.67 -7.21
C ARG A 270 -34.14 -14.72 -7.70
N GLU A 271 -34.04 -15.15 -8.95
CA GLU A 271 -34.89 -16.22 -9.51
C GLU A 271 -34.75 -17.55 -8.74
N LYS A 272 -33.55 -17.81 -8.22
CA LYS A 272 -33.24 -18.97 -7.37
C LYS A 272 -33.61 -18.78 -5.90
N ASN A 273 -34.22 -17.64 -5.54
CA ASN A 273 -34.62 -17.27 -4.17
C ASN A 273 -33.46 -17.29 -3.15
N PHE A 274 -32.25 -16.90 -3.55
CA PHE A 274 -31.16 -16.71 -2.60
C PHE A 274 -31.38 -15.45 -1.75
N ASP A 275 -31.09 -15.56 -0.45
CA ASP A 275 -31.11 -14.43 0.48
C ASP A 275 -29.71 -13.79 0.56
N PHE A 276 -29.56 -12.57 0.04
CA PHE A 276 -28.28 -11.89 -0.02
C PHE A 276 -28.39 -10.36 0.04
N HIS A 277 -27.33 -9.72 0.56
CA HIS A 277 -27.18 -8.27 0.60
C HIS A 277 -25.98 -7.80 -0.22
N ILE A 278 -26.11 -6.64 -0.89
CA ILE A 278 -25.04 -6.00 -1.67
C ILE A 278 -24.61 -4.70 -0.98
N THR A 279 -23.30 -4.45 -0.83
CA THR A 279 -22.74 -3.19 -0.30
C THR A 279 -21.70 -2.60 -1.26
N ASN A 280 -21.79 -1.29 -1.54
CA ASN A 280 -20.78 -0.56 -2.32
C ASN A 280 -19.58 -0.20 -1.42
N ARG A 281 -18.39 -0.60 -1.82
CA ARG A 281 -17.11 -0.24 -1.17
C ARG A 281 -16.31 0.64 -2.12
N LYS A 282 -15.26 1.32 -1.63
CA LYS A 282 -14.42 2.24 -2.42
C LYS A 282 -13.94 1.70 -3.79
N HIS A 283 -13.84 0.37 -3.95
CA HIS A 283 -13.33 -0.26 -5.19
C HIS A 283 -14.12 -1.48 -5.69
N TYR A 284 -15.16 -1.96 -4.99
CA TYR A 284 -15.84 -3.21 -5.33
C TYR A 284 -17.26 -3.28 -4.72
N LEU A 285 -18.04 -4.24 -5.20
CA LEU A 285 -19.31 -4.64 -4.59
C LEU A 285 -19.10 -5.88 -3.72
N LYS A 286 -19.63 -5.86 -2.50
CA LYS A 286 -19.58 -7.01 -1.58
C LYS A 286 -20.95 -7.69 -1.52
N ILE A 287 -21.01 -9.01 -1.68
CA ILE A 287 -22.23 -9.83 -1.52
C ILE A 287 -22.10 -10.73 -0.28
N THR A 288 -23.11 -10.66 0.60
CA THR A 288 -23.13 -11.39 1.88
C THR A 288 -24.44 -12.12 2.14
N LYS A 289 -24.40 -13.21 2.90
CA LYS A 289 -25.54 -13.91 3.52
C LYS A 289 -25.30 -13.97 5.02
N ASN A 290 -26.27 -13.56 5.85
CA ASN A 290 -26.13 -13.56 7.32
C ASN A 290 -24.82 -12.93 7.83
N GLN A 291 -24.42 -11.78 7.26
CA GLN A 291 -23.15 -11.07 7.53
C GLN A 291 -21.87 -11.79 7.05
N GLU A 292 -21.97 -13.03 6.57
CA GLU A 292 -20.86 -13.74 5.95
C GLU A 292 -20.67 -13.35 4.48
N THR A 293 -19.42 -13.20 4.05
CA THR A 293 -19.10 -12.90 2.65
C THR A 293 -19.22 -14.16 1.81
N ILE A 294 -19.93 -14.06 0.69
CA ILE A 294 -20.01 -15.12 -0.32
C ILE A 294 -19.07 -14.79 -1.47
N CYS A 295 -19.20 -13.58 -2.02
CA CYS A 295 -18.29 -13.10 -3.04
C CYS A 295 -18.17 -11.58 -3.07
N ASN A 296 -17.08 -11.10 -3.65
CA ASN A 296 -16.93 -9.70 -4.08
C ASN A 296 -16.91 -9.62 -5.60
N ILE A 297 -17.46 -8.53 -6.13
CA ILE A 297 -17.56 -8.28 -7.56
C ILE A 297 -16.83 -6.98 -7.90
N VAL A 298 -15.95 -7.06 -8.90
CA VAL A 298 -15.28 -5.90 -9.49
C VAL A 298 -15.58 -5.88 -10.98
N GLN A 299 -16.07 -4.76 -11.47
CA GLN A 299 -16.27 -4.57 -12.89
C GLN A 299 -14.92 -4.29 -13.57
N HIS A 300 -14.70 -4.89 -14.73
CA HIS A 300 -13.64 -4.53 -15.66
C HIS A 300 -14.25 -4.27 -17.04
N LYS A 301 -13.47 -3.71 -17.97
CA LYS A 301 -13.96 -3.38 -19.31
C LYS A 301 -14.57 -4.58 -20.04
N ASP A 302 -13.89 -5.72 -20.02
CA ASP A 302 -14.21 -6.87 -20.88
C ASP A 302 -14.77 -8.08 -20.10
N PHE A 303 -14.81 -8.01 -18.77
CA PHE A 303 -15.26 -9.10 -17.92
C PHE A 303 -15.73 -8.61 -16.56
N LEU A 304 -16.50 -9.46 -15.89
CA LEU A 304 -16.88 -9.26 -14.50
C LEU A 304 -16.01 -10.17 -13.63
N LYS A 305 -15.29 -9.58 -12.68
CA LYS A 305 -14.41 -10.34 -11.80
C LYS A 305 -15.12 -10.68 -10.51
N PHE A 306 -15.07 -11.96 -10.14
CA PHE A 306 -15.54 -12.48 -8.87
C PHE A 306 -14.36 -12.90 -8.00
N TYR A 307 -14.49 -12.64 -6.71
CA TYR A 307 -13.70 -13.28 -5.68
C TYR A 307 -14.64 -14.07 -4.78
N PHE A 308 -14.58 -15.41 -4.80
CA PHE A 308 -15.44 -16.30 -4.00
C PHE A 308 -14.76 -16.76 -2.71
N THR A 309 -15.51 -16.73 -1.60
CA THR A 309 -15.05 -17.14 -0.27
C THR A 309 -15.08 -18.67 -0.13
N THR A 310 -14.25 -19.36 -0.92
CA THR A 310 -14.04 -20.81 -0.88
C THR A 310 -12.62 -21.14 -1.28
N ASP A 311 -12.08 -22.23 -0.72
CA ASP A 311 -10.83 -22.82 -1.19
C ASP A 311 -10.94 -23.22 -2.66
N TYR A 312 -9.87 -22.94 -3.41
CA TYR A 312 -9.81 -23.19 -4.84
C TYR A 312 -9.95 -24.68 -5.16
N LYS A 313 -9.42 -25.57 -4.32
CA LYS A 313 -9.52 -27.02 -4.57
C LYS A 313 -10.95 -27.53 -4.45
N SER A 314 -11.77 -26.91 -3.60
CA SER A 314 -13.16 -27.32 -3.36
C SER A 314 -14.07 -27.15 -4.57
N ILE A 315 -13.70 -26.29 -5.52
CA ILE A 315 -14.52 -25.96 -6.69
C ILE A 315 -14.00 -26.56 -8.00
N LEU A 316 -12.87 -27.26 -7.99
CA LEU A 316 -12.25 -27.81 -9.22
C LEU A 316 -13.19 -28.73 -9.99
N ASN A 317 -14.01 -29.51 -9.28
CA ASN A 317 -14.99 -30.42 -9.90
C ASN A 317 -16.22 -29.71 -10.48
N LEU A 318 -16.45 -28.44 -10.12
CA LEU A 318 -17.58 -27.65 -10.60
C LEU A 318 -17.28 -26.97 -11.95
N ILE A 319 -16.02 -26.97 -12.39
CA ILE A 319 -15.53 -26.08 -13.44
C ILE A 319 -14.73 -26.82 -14.52
N PRO A 320 -14.94 -26.49 -15.80
CA PRO A 320 -14.22 -27.10 -16.91
C PRO A 320 -12.72 -26.82 -16.87
N ASN A 321 -11.92 -27.81 -17.28
CA ASN A 321 -10.46 -27.74 -17.30
C ASN A 321 -9.94 -26.59 -18.18
N GLU A 322 -10.66 -26.20 -19.22
CA GLU A 322 -10.29 -25.10 -20.10
C GLU A 322 -10.24 -23.76 -19.36
N LEU A 323 -11.13 -23.52 -18.39
CA LEU A 323 -11.13 -22.30 -17.57
C LEU A 323 -9.96 -22.27 -16.59
N ILE A 324 -9.50 -23.44 -16.14
CA ILE A 324 -8.32 -23.59 -15.27
C ILE A 324 -7.04 -23.35 -16.09
N GLN A 325 -6.90 -24.02 -17.24
CA GLN A 325 -5.71 -23.91 -18.10
C GLN A 325 -5.53 -22.49 -18.65
N SER A 326 -6.62 -21.84 -19.03
CA SER A 326 -6.62 -20.43 -19.47
C SER A 326 -6.42 -19.43 -18.34
N LYS A 327 -6.30 -19.89 -17.08
CA LYS A 327 -6.20 -19.07 -15.86
C LYS A 327 -7.37 -18.09 -15.70
N GLN A 328 -8.52 -18.43 -16.28
CA GLN A 328 -9.72 -17.63 -16.14
C GLN A 328 -10.31 -17.78 -14.74
N ILE A 329 -10.13 -18.96 -14.13
CA ILE A 329 -10.27 -19.19 -12.69
C ILE A 329 -8.92 -19.58 -12.09
N ARG A 330 -8.63 -19.13 -10.87
CA ARG A 330 -7.36 -19.46 -10.20
C ARG A 330 -7.42 -19.30 -8.68
N ASP A 331 -6.52 -20.04 -8.02
CA ASP A 331 -6.19 -19.89 -6.61
C ASP A 331 -5.50 -18.55 -6.36
N VAL A 332 -6.07 -17.74 -5.48
CA VAL A 332 -5.53 -16.45 -5.06
C VAL A 332 -5.32 -16.37 -3.55
N SER A 333 -5.41 -17.49 -2.82
CA SER A 333 -5.18 -17.57 -1.37
C SER A 333 -3.85 -16.96 -0.92
N LYS A 334 -2.83 -16.99 -1.79
CA LYS A 334 -1.47 -16.46 -1.55
C LYS A 334 -1.17 -15.11 -2.21
N ILE A 335 -2.10 -14.58 -3.01
CA ILE A 335 -1.86 -13.44 -3.90
C ILE A 335 -2.42 -12.12 -3.33
N GLY A 336 -3.13 -12.18 -2.20
CA GLY A 336 -3.66 -10.98 -1.55
C GLY A 336 -4.82 -10.38 -2.32
N HIS A 337 -6.01 -10.97 -2.16
CA HIS A 337 -7.28 -10.36 -2.53
C HIS A 337 -7.76 -9.44 -1.39
N TRP A 338 -8.84 -8.68 -1.57
CA TRP A 338 -9.38 -7.72 -0.59
C TRP A 338 -9.98 -8.38 0.68
N GLY A 339 -9.23 -9.31 1.28
CA GLY A 339 -9.38 -9.84 2.63
C GLY A 339 -10.51 -10.85 2.81
N THR A 340 -11.02 -11.50 1.77
CA THR A 340 -12.29 -12.25 1.92
C THR A 340 -12.51 -13.47 1.03
N ALA A 341 -11.68 -13.77 0.01
CA ALA A 341 -12.01 -14.84 -0.95
C ALA A 341 -10.81 -15.49 -1.71
N ASP A 342 -10.59 -16.79 -1.50
CA ASP A 342 -9.42 -17.53 -2.00
C ASP A 342 -9.48 -17.96 -3.48
N THR A 343 -10.64 -17.78 -4.11
CA THR A 343 -10.87 -18.13 -5.52
C THR A 343 -11.20 -16.90 -6.35
N GLU A 344 -10.40 -16.60 -7.39
CA GLU A 344 -10.67 -15.54 -8.37
C GLU A 344 -11.25 -16.15 -9.65
N PHE A 345 -12.35 -15.58 -10.18
CA PHE A 345 -12.94 -15.98 -11.46
C PHE A 345 -13.29 -14.78 -12.34
N ASN A 346 -12.76 -14.74 -13.56
CA ASN A 346 -13.03 -13.72 -14.57
C ASN A 346 -14.15 -14.18 -15.52
N VAL A 347 -15.36 -13.66 -15.37
CA VAL A 347 -16.54 -14.01 -16.18
C VAL A 347 -16.61 -13.11 -17.41
N LYS A 348 -16.41 -13.66 -18.60
CA LYS A 348 -16.35 -12.89 -19.86
C LYS A 348 -17.66 -12.94 -20.65
N ASN A 349 -18.44 -14.00 -20.47
CA ASN A 349 -19.69 -14.24 -21.21
C ASN A 349 -20.72 -14.97 -20.33
N GLU A 350 -21.91 -15.24 -20.88
CA GLU A 350 -22.99 -15.91 -20.13
C GLU A 350 -22.71 -17.37 -19.80
N LYS A 351 -21.96 -18.09 -20.64
CA LYS A 351 -21.56 -19.47 -20.34
C LYS A 351 -20.64 -19.51 -19.11
N ASP A 352 -19.72 -18.55 -19.01
CA ASP A 352 -18.89 -18.38 -17.81
C ASP A 352 -19.74 -18.05 -16.57
N LEU A 353 -20.81 -17.27 -16.78
CA LEU A 353 -21.73 -16.87 -15.71
C LEU A 353 -22.46 -18.07 -15.09
N ASP A 354 -22.78 -19.11 -15.88
CA ASP A 354 -23.36 -20.35 -15.37
C ASP A 354 -22.46 -21.01 -14.31
N TYR A 355 -21.14 -20.99 -14.53
CA TYR A 355 -20.17 -21.51 -13.57
C TYR A 355 -20.02 -20.61 -12.35
N ALA A 356 -20.10 -19.28 -12.53
CA ALA A 356 -20.08 -18.34 -11.41
C ALA A 356 -21.28 -18.55 -10.48
N ILE A 357 -22.46 -18.82 -11.05
CA ILE A 357 -23.65 -19.20 -10.28
C ILE A 357 -23.41 -20.53 -9.56
N LYS A 358 -22.90 -21.58 -10.22
CA LYS A 358 -22.61 -22.86 -9.54
C LYS A 358 -21.62 -22.72 -8.37
N ILE A 359 -20.58 -21.91 -8.51
CA ILE A 359 -19.66 -21.61 -7.40
C ILE A 359 -20.39 -20.84 -6.30
N PHE A 360 -21.19 -19.84 -6.66
CA PHE A 360 -21.99 -19.09 -5.68
C PHE A 360 -22.90 -20.03 -4.90
N GLU A 361 -23.61 -20.95 -5.55
CA GLU A 361 -24.48 -21.95 -4.91
C GLU A 361 -23.69 -22.84 -3.95
N PHE A 362 -22.52 -23.31 -4.37
CA PHE A 362 -21.62 -24.09 -3.52
C PHE A 362 -21.22 -23.30 -2.27
N VAL A 363 -20.71 -22.07 -2.42
CA VAL A 363 -20.30 -21.20 -1.31
C VAL A 363 -21.49 -20.83 -0.41
N TYR A 364 -22.65 -20.60 -1.01
CA TYR A 364 -23.88 -20.26 -0.30
C TYR A 364 -24.40 -21.43 0.55
N SER A 365 -24.14 -22.68 0.12
CA SER A 365 -24.55 -23.89 0.84
C SER A 365 -23.61 -24.26 2.00
N THR A 366 -22.35 -23.82 1.93
CA THR A 366 -21.31 -24.13 2.94
C THR A 366 -21.19 -23.08 4.04
N LYS A 367 -21.95 -21.99 3.93
CA LYS A 367 -22.06 -20.87 4.87
C LYS A 367 -23.51 -20.71 5.29
#